data_AF-A0A7U7JRT5-F1
#
_entry.id   AF-A0A7U7JRT5-F1
#
_cell.length_a   1.000
_cell.length_b   1.000
_cell.length_c   1.000
_cell.angle_alpha   90.00
_cell.angle_beta   90.00
_cell.angle_gamma   90.00
#
_symmetry.space_group_name_H-M   'P 1'
#
loop_
_entity.id
_entity.type
_entity.pdbx_description
1 polymer ?
#
loop_
_entity_poly.entity_id
_entity_poly.type
_entity_poly.pdbx_seq_one_letter_code
_entity_poly.pdbx_strand_id
1 'polypeptide(L)'
;MKLNTSNSPFNEKQVTELNQLLQTLTQSQKQWLSGYLLAVDNDDATTGSELEQTVEEIEGNNNHLSEQQLTSASYMLQNKEPHIQASQRHVTVLYGSESGNAMGLAEIFSERLNEIGHQVSLMSMDDYDTTSIAQLEDLFIITSTHGEGEPPDNAWDFFDFLEKNDAPNLSHVRYSVLALGDQTYEFFCQAGKDADTLLEKLGAERICQRVDCDIDYEEDAEKWMSDVINKIDTKAEGIQSETIISESIKSAKEKKYSKSNPYEAEVLANYNLNGAGSNKETRHIEFLLDDFSESYEPGDCIVALPQNDPELVDTLICMLGWDPQSTVPINDQGDTLPIVDALTSHFEITKLTVPLLKNADIYFDNEVLSERIEDEVWTREYVINRDFIDLLTDFPPIELQPENMYQILRKLPSREYSISSSFMATPDEVHITVGTVRYQAHGRERKGVCSVHFAERIKPGDTVPIYLKKNPNFKFPVQQDIPVIMIGPGTGIAPFRAYLQEREELGMTGNTWLFFGDQHRDTDFLYEDELEEWLENGNLTRLDVAFSRDQEQKEYVQHRIMEESARFNEWLDQGAAIYICGDEKCMAKDVHQAIKDVLVKERHISQDEAEQLLRQLKQQQRYQRDVY
;
A
#
# COMPACT_ATOMS: atom_id res chain seq x y z
N MET A 1 7.12 50.74 7.22
CA MET A 1 6.23 51.90 7.41
C MET A 1 5.42 51.64 8.68
N LYS A 2 5.32 52.60 9.61
CA LYS A 2 4.58 52.40 10.88
C LYS A 2 3.10 52.68 10.62
N LEU A 3 2.22 51.75 10.96
CA LEU A 3 0.77 51.92 10.83
C LEU A 3 0.30 53.00 11.81
N ASN A 4 -0.67 53.80 11.41
CA ASN A 4 -1.41 54.72 12.26
C ASN A 4 -2.90 54.71 11.86
N THR A 5 -3.77 55.28 12.69
CA THR A 5 -5.21 55.30 12.45
C THR A 5 -5.62 56.19 11.27
N SER A 6 -4.71 57.01 10.73
CA SER A 6 -4.94 57.85 9.54
C SER A 6 -4.49 57.22 8.22
N ASN A 7 -3.69 56.15 8.25
CA ASN A 7 -3.14 55.48 7.07
C ASN A 7 -3.48 53.99 7.01
N SER A 8 -4.38 53.52 7.87
CA SER A 8 -4.84 52.14 7.92
C SER A 8 -6.29 52.09 8.44
N PRO A 9 -7.05 51.04 8.13
CA PRO A 9 -8.44 50.89 8.59
C PRO A 9 -8.56 50.43 10.05
N PHE A 10 -7.44 50.25 10.77
CA PHE A 10 -7.40 49.69 12.11
C PHE A 10 -7.61 50.75 13.21
N ASN A 11 -8.25 50.37 14.31
CA ASN A 11 -8.40 51.24 15.47
C ASN A 11 -7.07 51.39 16.26
N GLU A 12 -7.02 52.33 17.21
CA GLU A 12 -5.78 52.69 17.91
C GLU A 12 -5.15 51.52 18.68
N LYS A 13 -5.96 50.63 19.24
CA LYS A 13 -5.49 49.41 19.92
C LYS A 13 -4.89 48.41 18.91
N GLN A 14 -5.60 48.14 17.82
CA GLN A 14 -5.16 47.22 16.76
C GLN A 14 -3.89 47.71 16.07
N VAL A 15 -3.79 49.00 15.76
CA VAL A 15 -2.57 49.63 15.20
C VAL A 15 -1.37 49.42 16.14
N THR A 16 -1.58 49.52 17.45
CA THR A 16 -0.51 49.35 18.44
C THR A 16 -0.01 47.90 18.45
N GLU A 17 -0.93 46.93 18.51
CA GLU A 17 -0.62 45.50 18.50
C GLU A 17 0.04 45.08 17.17
N LEU A 18 -0.50 45.51 16.02
CA LEU A 18 0.06 45.21 14.70
C LEU A 18 1.45 45.80 14.52
N ASN A 19 1.70 47.04 14.97
CA ASN A 19 3.04 47.63 14.89
C ASN A 19 4.06 46.90 15.79
N GLN A 20 3.62 46.34 16.92
CA GLN A 20 4.50 45.56 17.79
C GLN A 20 4.82 44.19 17.18
N LEU A 21 3.80 43.50 16.64
CA LEU A 21 3.96 42.21 15.97
C LEU A 21 4.79 42.34 14.68
N LEU A 22 4.53 43.33 13.83
CA LEU A 22 5.26 43.52 12.57
C LEU A 22 6.75 43.81 12.78
N GLN A 23 7.16 44.24 13.97
CA GLN A 23 8.58 44.42 14.32
C GLN A 23 9.26 43.12 14.74
N THR A 24 8.53 42.14 15.25
CA THR A 24 9.08 40.84 15.67
C THR A 24 9.17 39.83 14.53
N LEU A 25 8.46 40.06 13.42
CA LEU A 25 8.43 39.15 12.27
C LEU A 25 9.58 39.35 11.28
N THR A 26 10.12 38.23 10.79
CA THR A 26 11.08 38.19 9.69
C THR A 26 10.41 38.53 8.35
N GLN A 27 11.21 38.74 7.30
CA GLN A 27 10.68 39.08 5.96
C GLN A 27 9.88 37.92 5.35
N SER A 28 10.35 36.68 5.49
CA SER A 28 9.64 35.47 5.05
C SER A 28 8.32 35.27 5.79
N GLN A 29 8.28 35.53 7.10
CA GLN A 29 7.04 35.45 7.90
C GLN A 29 6.01 36.51 7.47
N LYS A 30 6.47 37.71 7.09
CA LYS A 30 5.58 38.77 6.56
C LYS A 30 4.98 38.40 5.21
N GLN A 31 5.77 37.78 4.33
CA GLN A 31 5.31 37.31 3.02
C GLN A 31 4.29 36.17 3.18
N TRP A 32 4.58 35.20 4.04
CA TRP A 32 3.66 34.10 4.34
C TRP A 32 2.34 34.60 4.94
N LEU A 33 2.39 35.46 5.96
CA LEU A 33 1.19 36.01 6.60
C LEU A 33 0.34 36.84 5.62
N SER A 34 0.99 37.58 4.71
CA SER A 34 0.28 38.30 3.65
C SER A 34 -0.45 37.36 2.70
N GLY A 35 0.15 36.23 2.33
CA GLY A 35 -0.48 35.21 1.51
C GLY A 35 -1.65 34.53 2.23
N TYR A 36 -1.47 34.18 3.51
CA TYR A 36 -2.52 33.60 4.35
C TYR A 36 -3.75 34.50 4.45
N LEU A 37 -3.58 35.80 4.74
CA LEU A 37 -4.71 36.74 4.83
C LEU A 37 -5.43 36.92 3.49
N LEU A 38 -4.72 36.85 2.36
CA LEU A 38 -5.33 36.89 1.02
C LEU A 38 -6.10 35.61 0.68
N ALA A 39 -5.65 34.45 1.17
CA ALA A 39 -6.32 33.18 0.96
C ALA A 39 -7.61 33.07 1.79
N VAL A 40 -7.58 33.54 3.04
CA VAL A 40 -8.74 33.48 3.95
C VAL A 40 -9.91 34.35 3.46
N ASP A 41 -9.64 35.48 2.79
CA ASP A 41 -10.69 36.35 2.23
C ASP A 41 -11.42 35.74 1.01
N ASN A 42 -10.93 34.66 0.41
CA ASN A 42 -11.58 34.01 -0.75
C ASN A 42 -12.61 32.92 -0.37
N ASP A 43 -12.64 32.45 0.88
CA ASP A 43 -13.58 31.40 1.31
C ASP A 43 -14.92 31.94 1.84
N ASP A 44 -15.05 33.24 2.15
CA ASP A 44 -16.25 33.82 2.77
C ASP A 44 -17.17 34.63 1.83
N ALA A 45 -16.95 34.60 0.51
CA ALA A 45 -17.76 35.34 -0.46
C ALA A 45 -18.96 34.55 -1.01
N THR A 46 -19.83 34.03 -0.15
CA THR A 46 -21.23 33.72 -0.51
C THR A 46 -22.21 34.23 0.54
N THR A 47 -22.63 35.51 0.43
CA THR A 47 -24.03 35.97 0.64
C THR A 47 -24.15 37.51 0.53
N GLY A 48 -25.07 37.96 -0.34
CA GLY A 48 -25.93 39.12 -0.04
C GLY A 48 -25.51 40.55 -0.44
N SER A 49 -25.93 40.96 -1.65
CA SER A 49 -26.71 42.19 -1.98
C SER A 49 -26.24 43.62 -1.57
N GLU A 50 -26.40 44.51 -2.57
CA GLU A 50 -26.68 45.97 -2.49
C GLU A 50 -25.54 46.97 -2.18
N LEU A 51 -25.04 47.67 -3.22
CA LEU A 51 -25.41 49.08 -3.50
C LEU A 51 -24.64 49.67 -4.70
N GLU A 52 -25.41 50.42 -5.49
CA GLU A 52 -25.08 51.10 -6.73
C GLU A 52 -24.26 52.41 -6.59
N GLN A 53 -23.56 52.75 -7.68
CA GLN A 53 -23.36 54.07 -8.30
C GLN A 53 -22.75 55.23 -7.47
N THR A 54 -21.67 55.84 -7.97
CA THR A 54 -21.72 57.13 -8.71
C THR A 54 -20.33 57.62 -9.14
N VAL A 55 -20.33 58.31 -10.27
CA VAL A 55 -19.24 58.95 -11.02
C VAL A 55 -19.05 60.39 -10.51
N GLU A 56 -17.83 60.94 -10.46
CA GLU A 56 -17.45 62.24 -11.07
C GLU A 56 -16.09 62.79 -10.61
N GLU A 57 -15.51 63.57 -11.54
CA GLU A 57 -14.20 64.22 -11.63
C GLU A 57 -13.96 65.31 -10.55
N ILE A 58 -12.68 65.69 -10.34
CA ILE A 58 -12.22 67.11 -10.38
C ILE A 58 -10.67 67.17 -10.35
N GLU A 59 -10.15 67.95 -11.30
CA GLU A 59 -8.76 68.33 -11.56
C GLU A 59 -8.14 69.23 -10.47
N GLY A 60 -6.80 69.26 -10.38
CA GLY A 60 -6.11 70.44 -9.85
C GLY A 60 -4.65 70.28 -9.36
N ASN A 61 -3.71 70.73 -10.20
CA ASN A 61 -2.39 71.31 -9.89
C ASN A 61 -1.15 70.43 -9.63
N ASN A 62 -0.48 70.14 -10.76
CA ASN A 62 0.95 70.35 -11.07
C ASN A 62 1.93 70.76 -9.94
N ASN A 63 2.98 69.94 -9.77
CA ASN A 63 4.36 70.45 -9.78
C ASN A 63 5.34 69.40 -10.33
N HIS A 64 6.16 69.88 -11.27
CA HIS A 64 7.09 69.18 -12.14
C HIS A 64 8.13 68.28 -11.44
N LEU A 65 8.43 67.14 -12.08
CA LEU A 65 9.80 66.62 -12.28
C LEU A 65 9.86 65.70 -13.53
N SER A 66 10.56 66.20 -14.55
CA SER A 66 11.22 65.53 -15.71
C SER A 66 10.46 64.51 -16.59
N GLU A 67 10.16 64.94 -17.82
CA GLU A 67 9.88 64.13 -19.00
C GLU A 67 11.12 63.33 -19.44
N GLN A 68 11.30 62.12 -18.88
CA GLN A 68 12.14 61.08 -19.52
C GLN A 68 11.75 59.64 -19.14
N GLN A 69 10.55 59.42 -18.58
CA GLN A 69 10.13 58.10 -18.07
C GLN A 69 8.71 57.66 -18.45
N LEU A 70 8.06 58.26 -19.46
CA LEU A 70 6.63 57.97 -19.77
C LEU A 70 6.32 57.60 -21.23
N THR A 71 7.30 57.27 -22.08
CA THR A 71 7.04 56.87 -23.48
C THR A 71 7.50 55.47 -23.88
N SER A 72 7.81 54.59 -22.92
CA SER A 72 8.04 53.16 -23.15
C SER A 72 6.93 52.25 -22.63
N ALA A 73 5.89 52.78 -21.97
CA ALA A 73 4.82 51.97 -21.36
C ALA A 73 3.55 51.83 -22.21
N SER A 74 3.37 52.60 -23.29
CA SER A 74 2.12 52.59 -24.08
C SER A 74 2.23 51.98 -25.48
N TYR A 75 3.41 51.48 -25.87
CA TYR A 75 3.61 50.71 -27.11
C TYR A 75 3.91 49.22 -26.89
N MET A 76 3.95 48.75 -25.63
CA MET A 76 4.16 47.33 -25.27
C MET A 76 2.89 46.63 -24.74
N LEU A 77 1.72 47.29 -24.79
CA LEU A 77 0.42 46.74 -24.37
C LEU A 77 -0.40 46.20 -25.56
N GLN A 78 0.27 45.78 -26.63
CA GLN A 78 -0.37 45.10 -27.76
C GLN A 78 0.53 44.02 -28.36
N ASN A 79 1.22 43.26 -27.51
CA ASN A 79 1.58 41.88 -27.85
C ASN A 79 0.72 40.99 -26.97
N LYS A 80 -0.15 40.20 -27.60
CA LYS A 80 -0.76 39.02 -26.97
C LYS A 80 0.35 38.27 -26.25
N GLU A 81 0.29 38.21 -24.92
CA GLU A 81 0.96 37.14 -24.20
C GLU A 81 0.53 35.82 -24.86
N PRO A 82 1.45 34.87 -25.09
CA PRO A 82 1.02 33.54 -25.47
C PRO A 82 0.19 33.00 -24.29
N HIS A 83 -1.13 33.00 -24.44
CA HIS A 83 -1.98 32.14 -23.65
C HIS A 83 -1.57 30.71 -23.98
N ILE A 84 -0.71 30.13 -23.15
CA ILE A 84 -0.54 28.68 -23.09
C ILE A 84 -1.75 28.18 -22.32
N GLN A 85 -2.80 27.85 -23.06
CA GLN A 85 -3.88 27.02 -22.56
C GLN A 85 -3.28 25.61 -22.52
N ALA A 86 -2.92 25.11 -21.34
CA ALA A 86 -2.64 23.68 -21.19
C ALA A 86 -3.83 22.96 -21.83
N SER A 87 -3.58 22.12 -22.84
CA SER A 87 -4.68 21.39 -23.46
C SER A 87 -5.25 20.48 -22.39
N GLN A 88 -6.43 20.80 -21.89
CA GLN A 88 -7.16 19.96 -20.95
C GLN A 88 -7.43 18.63 -21.67
N ARG A 89 -6.78 17.56 -21.23
CA ARG A 89 -6.92 16.20 -21.79
C ARG A 89 -7.84 15.38 -20.91
N HIS A 90 -8.50 14.41 -21.51
CA HIS A 90 -9.25 13.41 -20.76
C HIS A 90 -8.33 12.23 -20.45
N VAL A 91 -8.03 12.06 -19.17
CA VAL A 91 -7.13 11.03 -18.67
C VAL A 91 -7.95 9.99 -17.91
N THR A 92 -7.82 8.73 -18.28
CA THR A 92 -8.39 7.61 -17.53
C THR A 92 -7.27 6.86 -16.82
N VAL A 93 -7.39 6.72 -15.50
CA VAL A 93 -6.50 5.93 -14.66
C VAL A 93 -7.26 4.71 -14.19
N LEU A 94 -6.81 3.52 -14.59
CA LEU A 94 -7.39 2.25 -14.17
C LEU A 94 -6.43 1.53 -13.24
N TYR A 95 -6.97 0.95 -12.16
CA TYR A 95 -6.17 0.14 -11.24
C TYR A 95 -6.67 -1.29 -11.09
N GLY A 96 -5.71 -2.21 -11.03
CA GLY A 96 -5.90 -3.59 -10.58
C GLY A 96 -5.14 -3.78 -9.27
N SER A 97 -5.83 -4.11 -8.17
CA SER A 97 -5.24 -4.08 -6.84
C SER A 97 -5.88 -5.12 -5.93
N GLU A 98 -5.07 -6.00 -5.35
CA GLU A 98 -5.57 -6.98 -4.37
C GLU A 98 -5.50 -6.44 -2.94
N SER A 99 -4.33 -5.91 -2.54
CA SER A 99 -4.10 -5.39 -1.19
C SER A 99 -4.18 -3.86 -1.09
N GLY A 100 -4.67 -3.18 -2.12
CA GLY A 100 -4.82 -1.71 -2.12
C GLY A 100 -3.60 -0.89 -2.56
N ASN A 101 -2.41 -1.48 -2.73
CA ASN A 101 -1.19 -0.73 -3.12
C ASN A 101 -1.32 0.00 -4.46
N ALA A 102 -1.83 -0.69 -5.49
CA ALA A 102 -2.02 -0.11 -6.82
C ALA A 102 -3.14 0.94 -6.82
N MET A 103 -4.19 0.74 -6.01
CA MET A 103 -5.26 1.73 -5.82
C MET A 103 -4.72 3.02 -5.20
N GLY A 104 -3.95 2.95 -4.12
CA GLY A 104 -3.39 4.14 -3.47
C GLY A 104 -2.44 4.94 -4.39
N LEU A 105 -1.63 4.25 -5.20
CA LEU A 105 -0.82 4.93 -6.22
C LEU A 105 -1.67 5.60 -7.30
N ALA A 106 -2.77 4.96 -7.71
CA ALA A 106 -3.69 5.51 -8.69
C ALA A 106 -4.44 6.75 -8.16
N GLU A 107 -4.80 6.78 -6.88
CA GLU A 107 -5.35 7.95 -6.19
C GLU A 107 -4.35 9.10 -6.19
N ILE A 108 -3.12 8.88 -5.71
CA ILE A 108 -2.05 9.89 -5.68
C ILE A 108 -1.78 10.44 -7.09
N PHE A 109 -1.66 9.55 -8.08
CA PHE A 109 -1.41 9.94 -9.45
C PHE A 109 -2.56 10.77 -10.04
N SER A 110 -3.80 10.38 -9.74
CA SER A 110 -4.99 11.10 -10.21
C SER A 110 -5.13 12.47 -9.57
N GLU A 111 -4.83 12.61 -8.29
CA GLU A 111 -4.78 13.91 -7.59
C GLU A 111 -3.77 14.85 -8.27
N ARG A 112 -2.55 14.38 -8.54
CA ARG A 112 -1.52 15.18 -9.23
C ARG A 112 -1.94 15.61 -10.63
N LEU A 113 -2.57 14.71 -11.41
CA LEU A 113 -3.07 15.03 -12.74
C LEU A 113 -4.23 16.04 -12.71
N ASN A 114 -5.08 16.00 -11.67
CA ASN A 114 -6.15 16.98 -11.46
C ASN A 114 -5.56 18.35 -11.05
N GLU A 115 -4.55 18.39 -10.18
CA GLU A 115 -3.87 19.62 -9.75
C GLU A 115 -3.23 20.39 -10.91
N ILE A 116 -2.71 19.67 -11.92
CA ILE A 116 -2.16 20.28 -13.14
C ILE A 116 -3.23 20.59 -14.21
N GLY A 117 -4.51 20.36 -13.92
CA GLY A 117 -5.65 20.84 -14.72
C GLY A 117 -6.18 19.88 -15.78
N HIS A 118 -5.82 18.59 -15.76
CA HIS A 118 -6.43 17.57 -16.62
C HIS A 118 -7.80 17.12 -16.08
N GLN A 119 -8.64 16.51 -16.93
CA GLN A 119 -9.87 15.85 -16.49
C GLN A 119 -9.56 14.37 -16.25
N VAL A 120 -9.52 13.96 -14.99
CA VAL A 120 -9.13 12.60 -14.61
C VAL A 120 -10.35 11.78 -14.21
N SER A 121 -10.48 10.61 -14.83
CA SER A 121 -11.39 9.54 -14.42
C SER A 121 -10.58 8.42 -13.77
N LEU A 122 -10.69 8.28 -12.45
CA LEU A 122 -10.08 7.19 -11.68
C LEU A 122 -11.13 6.11 -11.41
N MET A 123 -10.80 4.85 -11.69
CA MET A 123 -11.70 3.73 -11.39
C MET A 123 -10.98 2.39 -11.29
N SER A 124 -11.59 1.47 -10.53
CA SER A 124 -11.22 0.05 -10.55
C SER A 124 -11.50 -0.54 -11.94
N MET A 125 -10.73 -1.56 -12.34
CA MET A 125 -10.89 -2.18 -13.65
C MET A 125 -12.22 -2.93 -13.83
N ASP A 126 -12.80 -3.48 -12.77
CA ASP A 126 -14.11 -4.15 -12.77
C ASP A 126 -15.30 -3.18 -12.83
N ASP A 127 -15.13 -1.94 -12.35
CA ASP A 127 -16.09 -0.86 -12.49
C ASP A 127 -16.05 -0.20 -13.88
N TYR A 128 -15.04 -0.50 -14.70
CA TYR A 128 -14.86 0.12 -16.02
C TYR A 128 -15.77 -0.51 -17.08
N ASP A 129 -16.57 0.33 -17.75
CA ASP A 129 -17.31 -0.08 -18.95
C ASP A 129 -16.37 -0.27 -20.14
N THR A 130 -15.94 -1.52 -20.34
CA THR A 130 -15.03 -1.93 -21.42
C THR A 130 -15.53 -1.57 -22.82
N THR A 131 -16.84 -1.38 -23.03
CA THR A 131 -17.39 -0.98 -24.34
C THR A 131 -16.99 0.45 -24.74
N SER A 132 -16.58 1.26 -23.78
CA SER A 132 -16.20 2.67 -23.96
C SER A 132 -14.70 2.87 -24.22
N ILE A 133 -13.86 1.82 -24.14
CA ILE A 133 -12.39 1.90 -24.28
C ILE A 133 -11.92 2.57 -25.58
N ALA A 134 -12.66 2.40 -26.67
CA ALA A 134 -12.32 2.99 -27.97
C ALA A 134 -12.48 4.52 -28.00
N GLN A 135 -13.13 5.11 -27.00
CA GLN A 135 -13.36 6.55 -26.88
C GLN A 135 -12.28 7.25 -26.03
N LEU A 136 -11.36 6.48 -25.45
CA LEU A 136 -10.30 7.02 -24.61
C LEU A 136 -9.29 7.85 -25.42
N GLU A 137 -8.67 8.79 -24.71
CA GLU A 137 -7.57 9.61 -25.23
C GLU A 137 -6.26 9.19 -24.56
N ASP A 138 -6.16 9.32 -23.23
CA ASP A 138 -5.03 8.84 -22.44
C ASP A 138 -5.49 7.77 -21.44
N LEU A 139 -4.80 6.63 -21.40
CA LEU A 139 -5.06 5.51 -20.50
C LEU A 139 -3.81 5.15 -19.70
N PHE A 140 -3.88 5.23 -18.38
CA PHE A 140 -2.81 4.78 -17.49
C PHE A 140 -3.27 3.61 -16.65
N ILE A 141 -2.49 2.52 -16.69
CA ILE A 141 -2.77 1.32 -15.92
C ILE A 141 -1.79 1.21 -14.76
N ILE A 142 -2.31 1.01 -13.56
CA ILE A 142 -1.52 0.67 -12.38
C ILE A 142 -2.02 -0.67 -11.85
N THR A 143 -1.22 -1.73 -11.96
CA THR A 143 -1.72 -3.08 -11.61
C THR A 143 -0.70 -3.89 -10.83
N SER A 144 -1.16 -4.56 -9.77
CA SER A 144 -0.39 -5.63 -9.11
C SER A 144 -0.46 -6.95 -9.91
N THR A 145 0.40 -7.92 -9.58
CA THR A 145 0.34 -9.30 -10.10
C THR A 145 0.11 -10.26 -8.95
N HIS A 146 -0.74 -11.28 -9.15
CA HIS A 146 -1.11 -12.28 -8.14
C HIS A 146 -0.80 -13.70 -8.59
N GLY A 147 -0.66 -14.59 -7.60
CA GLY A 147 -0.47 -16.03 -7.81
C GLY A 147 0.63 -16.36 -8.82
N GLU A 148 0.24 -17.03 -9.90
CA GLU A 148 1.13 -17.53 -10.96
C GLU A 148 1.20 -16.57 -12.16
N GLY A 149 1.27 -15.26 -11.89
CA GLY A 149 1.35 -14.22 -12.92
C GLY A 149 0.01 -13.64 -13.36
N GLU A 150 -1.04 -13.95 -12.62
CA GLU A 150 -2.41 -13.55 -12.90
C GLU A 150 -2.66 -12.07 -12.56
N PRO A 151 -3.59 -11.38 -13.25
CA PRO A 151 -4.03 -10.06 -12.82
C PRO A 151 -4.81 -10.15 -11.50
N PRO A 152 -4.91 -9.05 -10.74
CA PRO A 152 -5.68 -8.99 -9.51
C PRO A 152 -7.15 -9.29 -9.76
N ASP A 153 -7.83 -9.68 -8.69
CA ASP A 153 -9.22 -10.12 -8.76
C ASP A 153 -10.16 -9.07 -9.39
N ASN A 154 -9.94 -7.80 -9.09
CA ASN A 154 -10.71 -6.66 -9.61
C ASN A 154 -10.30 -6.23 -11.03
N ALA A 155 -9.38 -6.95 -11.68
CA ALA A 155 -8.87 -6.65 -13.03
C ALA A 155 -9.16 -7.75 -14.04
N TRP A 156 -9.58 -8.93 -13.60
CA TRP A 156 -9.70 -10.11 -14.44
C TRP A 156 -10.53 -9.90 -15.72
N ASP A 157 -11.74 -9.36 -15.57
CA ASP A 157 -12.67 -9.17 -16.70
C ASP A 157 -12.16 -8.14 -17.71
N PHE A 158 -11.39 -7.14 -17.24
CA PHE A 158 -10.75 -6.15 -18.11
C PHE A 158 -9.65 -6.78 -18.95
N PHE A 159 -8.80 -7.63 -18.37
CA PHE A 159 -7.78 -8.39 -19.09
C PHE A 159 -8.39 -9.37 -20.09
N ASP A 160 -9.39 -10.15 -19.67
CA ASP A 160 -10.13 -11.07 -20.55
C ASP A 160 -10.75 -10.32 -21.74
N PHE A 161 -11.24 -9.09 -21.53
CA PHE A 161 -11.73 -8.25 -22.61
C PHE A 161 -10.63 -7.83 -23.59
N LEU A 162 -9.46 -7.39 -23.11
CA LEU A 162 -8.33 -6.98 -23.98
C LEU A 162 -7.76 -8.14 -24.82
N GLU A 163 -7.84 -9.37 -24.32
CA GLU A 163 -7.35 -10.57 -25.01
C GLU A 163 -8.25 -11.02 -26.18
N LYS A 164 -9.54 -10.68 -26.14
CA LYS A 164 -10.52 -11.12 -27.14
C LYS A 164 -10.18 -10.60 -28.54
N ASN A 165 -10.44 -11.44 -29.55
CA ASN A 165 -10.15 -11.13 -30.96
C ASN A 165 -10.98 -9.97 -31.54
N ASP A 166 -12.06 -9.56 -30.87
CA ASP A 166 -12.94 -8.46 -31.25
C ASP A 166 -12.70 -7.18 -30.43
N ALA A 167 -11.64 -7.14 -29.61
CA ALA A 167 -11.21 -5.92 -28.94
C ALA A 167 -10.94 -4.78 -29.95
N PRO A 168 -11.37 -3.54 -29.64
CA PRO A 168 -11.30 -2.44 -30.59
C PRO A 168 -9.86 -2.00 -30.89
N ASN A 169 -9.65 -1.39 -32.05
CA ASN A 169 -8.38 -0.74 -32.36
C ASN A 169 -8.19 0.53 -31.51
N LEU A 170 -7.02 0.67 -30.89
CA LEU A 170 -6.68 1.74 -29.96
C LEU A 170 -5.61 2.69 -30.49
N SER A 171 -5.44 2.81 -31.82
CA SER A 171 -4.35 3.59 -32.43
C SER A 171 -4.26 5.07 -32.06
N HIS A 172 -5.36 5.64 -31.53
CA HIS A 172 -5.44 7.01 -31.06
C HIS A 172 -5.30 7.15 -29.54
N VAL A 173 -5.25 6.03 -28.82
CA VAL A 173 -5.10 5.99 -27.37
C VAL A 173 -3.62 6.01 -27.04
N ARG A 174 -3.23 6.91 -26.13
CA ARG A 174 -1.89 6.94 -25.55
C ARG A 174 -1.90 6.24 -24.21
N TYR A 175 -0.84 5.51 -23.87
CA TYR A 175 -0.81 4.77 -22.62
C TYR A 175 0.58 4.66 -21.97
N SER A 176 0.56 4.30 -20.69
CA SER A 176 1.71 3.75 -19.97
C SER A 176 1.22 2.86 -18.83
N VAL A 177 2.10 1.97 -18.35
CA VAL A 177 1.76 0.97 -17.33
C VAL A 177 2.77 1.06 -16.17
N LEU A 178 2.25 1.10 -14.94
CA LEU A 178 3.00 0.87 -13.72
C LEU A 178 2.65 -0.51 -13.18
N ALA A 179 3.62 -1.41 -13.12
CA ALA A 179 3.43 -2.79 -12.69
C ALA A 179 3.99 -2.98 -11.28
N LEU A 180 3.20 -3.54 -10.38
CA LEU A 180 3.62 -3.90 -9.02
C LEU A 180 3.77 -5.42 -8.93
N GLY A 181 4.86 -5.89 -8.34
CA GLY A 181 5.13 -7.31 -8.14
C GLY A 181 6.16 -7.55 -7.04
N ASP A 182 6.57 -8.81 -6.92
CA ASP A 182 7.65 -9.20 -6.01
C ASP A 182 8.65 -10.08 -6.78
N GLN A 183 9.92 -9.69 -6.78
CA GLN A 183 11.01 -10.40 -7.46
C GLN A 183 11.26 -11.81 -6.91
N THR A 184 10.63 -12.14 -5.77
CA THR A 184 10.73 -13.48 -5.19
C THR A 184 9.79 -14.49 -5.86
N TYR A 185 8.86 -14.03 -6.70
CA TYR A 185 7.97 -14.86 -7.52
C TYR A 185 8.52 -15.05 -8.93
N GLU A 186 8.20 -16.18 -9.55
CA GLU A 186 8.63 -16.49 -10.93
C GLU A 186 8.06 -15.48 -11.93
N PHE A 187 6.79 -15.12 -11.78
CA PHE A 187 6.04 -14.24 -12.68
C PHE A 187 6.07 -12.77 -12.22
N PHE A 188 7.25 -12.24 -11.91
CA PHE A 188 7.44 -10.85 -11.46
C PHE A 188 6.79 -9.84 -12.43
N CYS A 189 5.84 -9.03 -11.94
CA CYS A 189 5.12 -7.99 -12.70
C CYS A 189 4.39 -8.49 -13.97
N GLN A 190 4.02 -9.78 -14.04
CA GLN A 190 3.45 -10.38 -15.24
C GLN A 190 2.15 -9.72 -15.71
N ALA A 191 1.21 -9.41 -14.81
CA ALA A 191 -0.03 -8.73 -15.19
C ALA A 191 0.24 -7.36 -15.84
N GLY A 192 1.20 -6.59 -15.33
CA GLY A 192 1.58 -5.32 -15.96
C GLY A 192 2.28 -5.50 -17.31
N LYS A 193 3.09 -6.56 -17.46
CA LYS A 193 3.71 -6.94 -18.74
C LYS A 193 2.66 -7.32 -19.78
N ASP A 194 1.63 -8.05 -19.36
CA ASP A 194 0.54 -8.48 -20.22
C ASP A 194 -0.32 -7.28 -20.64
N ALA A 195 -0.67 -6.39 -19.71
CA ALA A 195 -1.40 -5.16 -20.04
C ALA A 195 -0.66 -4.30 -21.07
N ASP A 196 0.64 -4.07 -20.88
CA ASP A 196 1.47 -3.30 -21.82
C ASP A 196 1.54 -3.98 -23.21
N THR A 197 1.72 -5.30 -23.24
CA THR A 197 1.77 -6.08 -24.48
C THR A 197 0.43 -6.08 -25.22
N LEU A 198 -0.69 -6.21 -24.49
CA LEU A 198 -2.04 -6.21 -25.05
C LEU A 198 -2.39 -4.84 -25.63
N LEU A 199 -2.10 -3.75 -24.92
CA LEU A 199 -2.34 -2.39 -25.41
C LEU A 199 -1.52 -2.08 -26.67
N GLU A 200 -0.24 -2.47 -26.71
CA GLU A 200 0.59 -2.35 -27.91
C GLU A 200 0.03 -3.16 -29.09
N LYS A 201 -0.42 -4.39 -28.84
CA LYS A 201 -1.05 -5.26 -29.87
C LYS A 201 -2.34 -4.66 -30.44
N LEU A 202 -3.11 -3.93 -29.62
CA LEU A 202 -4.32 -3.21 -30.05
C LEU A 202 -4.00 -1.87 -30.76
N GLY A 203 -2.74 -1.47 -30.80
CA GLY A 203 -2.24 -0.33 -31.57
C GLY A 203 -2.03 0.94 -30.75
N ALA A 204 -2.26 0.92 -29.43
CA ALA A 204 -2.10 2.10 -28.58
C ALA A 204 -0.64 2.61 -28.57
N GLU A 205 -0.47 3.92 -28.40
CA GLU A 205 0.84 4.58 -28.38
C GLU A 205 1.41 4.63 -26.96
N ARG A 206 2.52 3.92 -26.73
CA ARG A 206 3.24 3.94 -25.45
C ARG A 206 3.97 5.28 -25.27
N ILE A 207 3.53 6.12 -24.33
CA ILE A 207 4.20 7.42 -24.08
C ILE A 207 5.39 7.27 -23.14
N CYS A 208 5.28 6.48 -22.08
CA CYS A 208 6.38 6.14 -21.17
C CYS A 208 6.55 4.62 -21.13
N GLN A 209 7.80 4.17 -20.99
CA GLN A 209 8.08 2.75 -20.82
C GLN A 209 7.41 2.24 -19.55
N ARG A 210 6.95 0.99 -19.58
CA ARG A 210 6.46 0.32 -18.39
C ARG A 210 7.56 0.27 -17.33
N VAL A 211 7.17 0.49 -16.07
CA VAL A 211 8.05 0.32 -14.91
C VAL A 211 7.58 -0.87 -14.09
N ASP A 212 8.49 -1.79 -13.82
CA ASP A 212 8.25 -3.03 -13.07
C ASP A 212 8.79 -2.84 -11.64
N CYS A 213 7.90 -2.60 -10.68
CA CYS A 213 8.23 -2.29 -9.28
C CYS A 213 8.27 -3.56 -8.42
N ASP A 214 9.25 -3.66 -7.52
CA ASP A 214 9.27 -4.66 -6.43
C ASP A 214 8.43 -4.17 -5.22
N ILE A 215 8.41 -4.90 -4.10
CA ILE A 215 7.64 -4.55 -2.88
C ILE A 215 7.95 -3.13 -2.37
N ASP A 216 9.17 -2.64 -2.59
CA ASP A 216 9.60 -1.26 -2.32
C ASP A 216 9.38 -0.30 -3.49
N TYR A 217 8.16 -0.33 -4.03
CA TYR A 217 7.76 0.34 -5.27
C TYR A 217 7.77 1.88 -5.23
N GLU A 218 7.88 2.52 -4.07
CA GLU A 218 7.53 3.94 -3.93
C GLU A 218 8.39 4.86 -4.81
N GLU A 219 9.70 4.62 -4.89
CA GLU A 219 10.62 5.44 -5.69
C GLU A 219 10.42 5.22 -7.21
N ASP A 220 10.22 3.96 -7.63
CA ASP A 220 9.97 3.61 -9.02
C ASP A 220 8.63 4.17 -9.50
N ALA A 221 7.60 4.07 -8.66
CA ALA A 221 6.28 4.66 -8.90
C ALA A 221 6.36 6.18 -9.01
N GLU A 222 7.09 6.85 -8.10
CA GLU A 222 7.27 8.30 -8.12
C GLU A 222 7.94 8.78 -9.41
N LYS A 223 8.99 8.06 -9.82
CA LYS A 223 9.71 8.33 -11.07
C LYS A 223 8.80 8.15 -12.28
N TRP A 224 8.05 7.05 -12.34
CA TRP A 224 7.10 6.80 -13.42
C TRP A 224 6.02 7.87 -13.50
N MET A 225 5.40 8.24 -12.37
CA MET A 225 4.38 9.29 -12.30
C MET A 225 4.93 10.62 -12.83
N SER A 226 6.14 10.99 -12.40
CA SER A 226 6.83 12.21 -12.83
C SER A 226 7.12 12.20 -14.34
N ASP A 227 7.63 11.09 -14.87
CA ASP A 227 7.92 10.93 -16.29
C ASP A 227 6.65 11.03 -17.14
N VAL A 228 5.56 10.41 -16.69
CA VAL A 228 4.26 10.47 -17.37
C VAL A 228 3.69 11.89 -17.38
N ILE A 229 3.65 12.56 -16.21
CA ILE A 229 3.19 13.95 -16.10
C ILE A 229 3.95 14.86 -17.08
N ASN A 230 5.29 14.75 -17.08
CA ASN A 230 6.14 15.53 -17.98
C ASN A 230 5.82 15.28 -19.46
N LYS A 231 5.50 14.05 -19.86
CA LYS A 231 5.18 13.73 -21.26
C LYS A 231 3.77 14.15 -21.67
N ILE A 232 2.78 14.04 -20.79
CA ILE A 232 1.41 14.48 -21.07
C ILE A 232 1.41 16.00 -21.33
N ASP A 233 2.22 16.75 -20.58
CA ASP A 233 2.25 18.22 -20.62
C ASP A 233 3.28 18.81 -21.60
N THR A 234 4.03 17.99 -22.34
CA THR A 234 4.96 18.47 -23.40
C THR A 234 4.24 19.05 -24.63
N LYS A 235 3.61 20.21 -24.44
CA LYS A 235 3.47 21.31 -25.40
C LYS A 235 3.70 22.71 -24.80
N ALA A 236 4.23 22.81 -23.58
CA ALA A 236 4.64 24.08 -22.99
C ALA A 236 6.17 24.10 -22.74
N GLU A 237 6.94 24.66 -23.68
CA GLU A 237 8.25 25.19 -23.33
C GLU A 237 8.06 26.44 -22.47
N GLY A 238 8.47 26.37 -21.21
CA GLY A 238 8.74 27.55 -20.38
C GLY A 238 7.77 27.83 -19.24
N ILE A 239 7.63 26.89 -18.29
CA ILE A 239 7.29 27.22 -16.90
C ILE A 239 8.22 26.40 -15.99
N GLN A 240 8.79 27.05 -14.96
CA GLN A 240 9.60 26.40 -13.93
C GLN A 240 8.70 25.47 -13.08
N SER A 241 8.50 24.23 -13.54
CA SER A 241 7.69 23.22 -12.84
C SER A 241 8.33 22.67 -11.55
N GLU A 242 9.63 22.89 -11.31
CA GLU A 242 10.32 22.36 -10.12
C GLU A 242 9.79 22.90 -8.78
N THR A 243 9.22 24.12 -8.76
CA THR A 243 8.82 24.77 -7.49
C THR A 243 7.40 24.40 -7.05
N ILE A 244 6.48 24.19 -7.99
CA ILE A 244 5.07 23.87 -7.69
C ILE A 244 4.94 22.41 -7.23
N ILE A 245 5.70 21.50 -7.85
CA ILE A 245 5.75 20.07 -7.49
C ILE A 245 6.31 19.90 -6.06
N SER A 246 7.27 20.72 -5.64
CA SER A 246 7.89 20.64 -4.30
C SER A 246 6.96 21.01 -3.14
N GLU A 247 6.03 21.97 -3.32
CA GLU A 247 5.15 22.44 -2.24
C GLU A 247 3.91 21.56 -2.05
N SER A 248 3.32 21.02 -3.12
CA SER A 248 2.23 20.03 -2.99
C SER A 248 2.72 18.71 -2.39
N ILE A 249 3.95 18.28 -2.72
CA ILE A 249 4.62 17.10 -2.12
C ILE A 249 4.84 17.27 -0.62
N LYS A 250 5.16 18.47 -0.12
CA LYS A 250 5.29 18.71 1.33
C LYS A 250 3.94 18.72 2.04
N SER A 251 2.92 19.33 1.42
CA SER A 251 1.57 19.38 1.99
C SER A 251 0.90 18.01 2.10
N ALA A 252 1.17 17.08 1.17
CA ALA A 252 0.67 15.70 1.23
C ALA A 252 1.45 14.81 2.23
N LYS A 253 2.76 15.05 2.41
CA LYS A 253 3.61 14.33 3.38
C LYS A 253 3.29 14.64 4.84
N GLU A 254 2.67 15.77 5.14
CA GLU A 254 2.51 16.27 6.52
C GLU A 254 1.24 15.77 7.25
N LYS A 255 0.39 14.92 6.65
CA LYS A 255 -0.91 14.55 7.27
C LYS A 255 -1.15 13.08 7.59
N LYS A 256 -0.32 12.13 7.15
CA LYS A 256 -0.52 10.69 7.41
C LYS A 256 0.79 9.94 7.64
N TYR A 257 0.77 8.93 8.50
CA TYR A 257 1.93 8.06 8.69
C TYR A 257 2.09 7.14 7.47
N SER A 258 3.33 6.88 7.07
CA SER A 258 3.64 6.11 5.87
C SER A 258 4.97 5.39 6.03
N LYS A 259 5.36 4.54 5.07
CA LYS A 259 6.69 3.91 5.07
C LYS A 259 7.85 4.91 5.18
N SER A 260 7.71 6.10 4.56
CA SER A 260 8.73 7.17 4.58
C SER A 260 8.68 8.05 5.84
N ASN A 261 7.60 7.95 6.60
CA ASN A 261 7.38 8.66 7.85
C ASN A 261 6.56 7.74 8.79
N PRO A 262 7.17 6.66 9.30
CA PRO A 262 6.45 5.70 10.13
C PRO A 262 6.14 6.31 11.50
N TYR A 263 5.10 5.80 12.13
CA TYR A 263 4.79 6.09 13.52
C TYR A 263 5.61 5.17 14.43
N GLU A 264 6.33 5.74 15.38
CA GLU A 264 7.08 4.99 16.39
C GLU A 264 6.13 4.54 17.51
N ALA A 265 5.48 3.39 17.33
CA ALA A 265 4.48 2.90 18.27
C ALA A 265 5.12 2.18 19.46
N GLU A 266 4.74 2.57 20.67
CA GLU A 266 5.11 1.86 21.89
C GLU A 266 4.40 0.51 21.95
N VAL A 267 5.13 -0.54 22.29
CA VAL A 267 4.59 -1.88 22.51
C VAL A 267 4.01 -1.96 23.91
N LEU A 268 2.69 -2.13 24.02
CA LEU A 268 1.98 -2.26 25.30
C LEU A 268 2.06 -3.70 25.83
N ALA A 269 1.86 -4.67 24.96
CA ALA A 269 1.90 -6.09 25.30
C ALA A 269 2.52 -6.92 24.18
N ASN A 270 3.20 -8.00 24.56
CA ASN A 270 3.71 -9.03 23.66
C ASN A 270 3.79 -10.36 24.41
N TYR A 271 2.91 -11.31 24.09
CA TYR A 271 2.87 -12.61 24.75
C TYR A 271 2.55 -13.75 23.78
N ASN A 272 2.97 -14.97 24.14
CA ASN A 272 2.67 -16.16 23.35
C ASN A 272 1.22 -16.60 23.63
N LEU A 273 0.44 -16.81 22.58
CA LEU A 273 -0.92 -17.36 22.65
C LEU A 273 -0.92 -18.89 22.76
N ASN A 274 0.15 -19.55 22.31
CA ASN A 274 0.23 -21.00 22.38
C ASN A 274 0.46 -21.49 23.81
N GLY A 275 -0.20 -22.59 24.15
CA GLY A 275 -0.03 -23.30 25.40
C GLY A 275 1.34 -23.98 25.55
N ALA A 276 1.68 -24.34 26.78
CA ALA A 276 2.96 -24.96 27.10
C ALA A 276 3.13 -26.29 26.34
N GLY A 277 4.26 -26.44 25.64
CA GLY A 277 4.59 -27.65 24.88
C GLY A 277 4.19 -27.61 23.40
N SER A 278 3.55 -26.53 22.93
CA SER A 278 3.36 -26.31 21.49
C SER A 278 4.70 -26.29 20.74
N ASN A 279 4.70 -26.81 19.52
CA ASN A 279 5.78 -26.64 18.55
C ASN A 279 5.64 -25.36 17.72
N LYS A 280 4.65 -24.52 18.01
CA LYS A 280 4.40 -23.21 17.41
C LYS A 280 4.65 -22.10 18.43
N GLU A 281 4.80 -20.89 17.90
CA GLU A 281 4.81 -19.66 18.69
C GLU A 281 4.08 -18.58 17.90
N THR A 282 2.86 -18.28 18.33
CA THR A 282 2.00 -17.25 17.78
C THR A 282 1.82 -16.18 18.84
N ARG A 283 2.21 -14.95 18.52
CA ARG A 283 2.23 -13.85 19.49
C ARG A 283 1.04 -12.93 19.29
N HIS A 284 0.45 -12.51 20.40
CA HIS A 284 -0.41 -11.35 20.46
C HIS A 284 0.46 -10.14 20.80
N ILE A 285 0.32 -9.06 20.03
CA ILE A 285 1.09 -7.84 20.21
C ILE A 285 0.14 -6.65 20.16
N GLU A 286 0.28 -5.76 21.14
CA GLU A 286 -0.53 -4.55 21.29
C GLU A 286 0.38 -3.34 21.15
N PHE A 287 0.00 -2.40 20.29
CA PHE A 287 0.70 -1.14 20.10
C PHE A 287 -0.18 0.02 20.57
N LEU A 288 0.44 0.99 21.25
CA LEU A 288 -0.19 2.26 21.60
C LEU A 288 -0.32 3.13 20.35
N LEU A 289 -1.49 3.74 20.16
CA LEU A 289 -1.80 4.68 19.08
C LEU A 289 -2.13 6.08 19.63
N ASP A 290 -1.31 6.58 20.55
CA ASP A 290 -1.49 7.94 21.11
C ASP A 290 -1.21 9.01 20.04
N ASP A 291 -2.10 9.99 19.90
CA ASP A 291 -2.10 10.98 18.82
C ASP A 291 -2.07 10.41 17.38
N PHE A 292 -2.39 9.12 17.19
CA PHE A 292 -2.51 8.51 15.87
C PHE A 292 -3.82 9.00 15.22
N SER A 293 -3.74 10.08 14.44
CA SER A 293 -4.90 10.80 13.89
C SER A 293 -5.76 10.02 12.88
N GLU A 294 -5.50 8.73 12.70
CA GLU A 294 -6.15 7.86 11.71
C GLU A 294 -6.91 6.73 12.42
N SER A 295 -8.20 6.59 12.11
CA SER A 295 -8.97 5.42 12.55
C SER A 295 -8.72 4.23 11.63
N TYR A 296 -8.92 3.02 12.14
CA TYR A 296 -8.89 1.77 11.38
C TYR A 296 -10.20 0.99 11.55
N GLU A 297 -10.43 0.04 10.67
CA GLU A 297 -11.61 -0.84 10.72
C GLU A 297 -11.15 -2.31 10.59
N PRO A 298 -11.94 -3.28 11.07
CA PRO A 298 -11.67 -4.69 10.86
C PRO A 298 -11.42 -5.01 9.38
N GLY A 299 -10.31 -5.72 9.14
CA GLY A 299 -9.80 -6.02 7.80
C GLY A 299 -8.67 -5.12 7.32
N ASP A 300 -8.45 -3.95 7.94
CA ASP A 300 -7.24 -3.16 7.72
C ASP A 300 -5.98 -3.86 8.26
N CYS A 301 -4.80 -3.41 7.81
CA CYS A 301 -3.51 -3.98 8.18
C CYS A 301 -2.62 -2.95 8.87
N ILE A 302 -1.82 -3.40 9.84
CA ILE A 302 -0.64 -2.68 10.30
C ILE A 302 0.57 -3.16 9.51
N VAL A 303 1.38 -2.20 9.05
CA VAL A 303 2.61 -2.48 8.34
C VAL A 303 3.78 -2.11 9.25
N ALA A 304 4.58 -3.11 9.63
CA ALA A 304 5.74 -2.94 10.49
C ALA A 304 7.04 -2.91 9.68
N LEU A 305 7.95 -2.00 10.03
CA LEU A 305 9.29 -1.93 9.47
C LEU A 305 10.24 -2.76 10.36
N PRO A 306 10.73 -3.92 9.91
CA PRO A 306 11.54 -4.79 10.75
C PRO A 306 13.01 -4.38 10.76
N GLN A 307 13.77 -5.03 11.65
CA GLN A 307 15.23 -5.01 11.66
C GLN A 307 15.76 -6.44 11.50
N ASN A 308 16.81 -6.58 10.68
CA ASN A 308 17.56 -7.82 10.55
C ASN A 308 18.14 -8.25 11.90
N ASP A 309 18.41 -9.55 12.04
CA ASP A 309 19.02 -10.09 13.25
C ASP A 309 20.46 -9.55 13.40
N PRO A 310 20.81 -8.88 14.51
CA PRO A 310 22.15 -8.38 14.74
C PRO A 310 23.24 -9.45 14.59
N GLU A 311 22.95 -10.71 14.94
CA GLU A 311 23.92 -11.81 14.77
C GLU A 311 24.21 -12.09 13.28
N LEU A 312 23.21 -11.97 12.40
CA LEU A 312 23.40 -12.13 10.95
C LEU A 312 24.17 -10.95 10.37
N VAL A 313 23.88 -9.73 10.83
CA VAL A 313 24.60 -8.51 10.44
C VAL A 313 26.08 -8.62 10.82
N ASP A 314 26.37 -8.97 12.08
CA ASP A 314 27.74 -9.16 12.57
C ASP A 314 28.47 -10.26 11.79
N THR A 315 27.79 -11.36 11.47
CA THR A 315 28.36 -12.45 10.68
C THR A 315 28.76 -11.97 9.28
N LEU A 316 27.89 -11.23 8.59
CA LEU A 316 28.17 -10.65 7.26
C LEU A 316 29.37 -9.69 7.29
N ILE A 317 29.37 -8.75 8.23
CA ILE A 317 30.46 -7.77 8.36
C ILE A 317 31.79 -8.49 8.63
N CYS A 318 31.78 -9.51 9.50
CA CYS A 318 32.97 -10.30 9.79
C CYS A 318 33.46 -11.12 8.59
N MET A 319 32.56 -11.74 7.82
CA MET A 319 32.94 -12.53 6.64
C MET A 319 33.58 -11.68 5.54
N LEU A 320 33.09 -10.45 5.36
CA LEU A 320 33.59 -9.53 4.35
C LEU A 320 34.79 -8.69 4.83
N GLY A 321 35.08 -8.72 6.13
CA GLY A 321 36.19 -7.97 6.72
C GLY A 321 36.00 -6.45 6.68
N TRP A 322 34.74 -6.00 6.67
CA TRP A 322 34.38 -4.58 6.60
C TRP A 322 34.42 -3.92 7.98
N ASP A 323 34.65 -2.60 8.01
CA ASP A 323 34.51 -1.80 9.22
C ASP A 323 33.03 -1.42 9.42
N PRO A 324 32.36 -1.83 10.51
CA PRO A 324 30.95 -1.57 10.75
C PRO A 324 30.55 -0.08 10.66
N GLN A 325 31.49 0.83 10.95
CA GLN A 325 31.25 2.28 11.00
C GLN A 325 31.56 3.00 9.69
N SER A 326 32.08 2.29 8.69
CA SER A 326 32.28 2.87 7.36
C SER A 326 30.93 3.18 6.73
N THR A 327 30.86 4.30 6.00
CA THR A 327 29.64 4.74 5.33
C THR A 327 29.58 4.17 3.93
N VAL A 328 28.42 3.65 3.54
CA VAL A 328 28.15 3.12 2.21
C VAL A 328 26.95 3.81 1.57
N PRO A 329 26.96 4.00 0.25
CA PRO A 329 25.76 4.40 -0.49
C PRO A 329 24.65 3.36 -0.31
N ILE A 330 23.41 3.84 -0.19
CA ILE A 330 22.22 3.01 -0.02
C ILE A 330 21.23 3.11 -1.19
N ASN A 331 21.51 3.99 -2.15
CA ASN A 331 20.74 4.19 -3.38
C ASN A 331 21.59 4.92 -4.46
N ASP A 332 21.07 5.02 -5.67
CA ASP A 332 21.71 5.77 -6.78
C ASP A 332 21.75 7.28 -6.56
N GLN A 333 20.98 7.82 -5.61
CA GLN A 333 20.94 9.25 -5.28
C GLN A 333 22.14 9.69 -4.43
N GLY A 334 22.90 8.72 -3.89
CA GLY A 334 24.08 8.97 -3.07
C GLY A 334 23.78 9.19 -1.59
N ASP A 335 22.59 8.82 -1.12
CA ASP A 335 22.33 8.74 0.32
C ASP A 335 23.23 7.67 0.93
N THR A 336 23.68 7.89 2.17
CA THR A 336 24.64 7.00 2.83
C THR A 336 24.23 6.66 4.25
N LEU A 337 24.60 5.45 4.69
CA LEU A 337 24.47 4.99 6.07
C LEU A 337 25.74 4.25 6.50
N PRO A 338 26.05 4.17 7.81
CA PRO A 338 27.01 3.20 8.33
C PRO A 338 26.64 1.78 7.88
N ILE A 339 27.63 0.94 7.57
CA ILE A 339 27.40 -0.44 7.10
C ILE A 339 26.49 -1.22 8.05
N VAL A 340 26.71 -1.09 9.36
CA VAL A 340 25.89 -1.75 10.37
C VAL A 340 24.42 -1.34 10.29
N ASP A 341 24.13 -0.04 10.11
CA ASP A 341 22.76 0.46 10.01
C ASP A 341 22.12 0.05 8.68
N ALA A 342 22.90 0.12 7.59
CA ALA A 342 22.45 -0.29 6.26
C ALA A 342 22.04 -1.78 6.24
N LEU A 343 22.85 -2.66 6.84
CA LEU A 343 22.53 -4.08 6.95
C LEU A 343 21.45 -4.38 8.00
N THR A 344 21.28 -3.53 9.01
CA THR A 344 20.26 -3.74 10.05
C THR A 344 18.86 -3.38 9.57
N SER A 345 18.69 -2.22 8.93
CA SER A 345 17.36 -1.66 8.63
C SER A 345 17.10 -1.31 7.17
N HIS A 346 18.12 -1.28 6.30
CA HIS A 346 17.95 -0.84 4.92
C HIS A 346 17.93 -1.98 3.90
N PHE A 347 18.82 -2.97 4.01
CA PHE A 347 18.95 -4.04 3.02
C PHE A 347 18.31 -5.36 3.43
N GLU A 348 17.70 -6.07 2.48
CA GLU A 348 17.25 -7.46 2.66
C GLU A 348 18.45 -8.40 2.48
N ILE A 349 18.80 -9.11 3.56
CA ILE A 349 19.94 -10.04 3.59
C ILE A 349 19.54 -11.49 3.81
N THR A 350 18.25 -11.75 4.10
CA THR A 350 17.74 -13.06 4.52
C THR A 350 17.08 -13.86 3.39
N LYS A 351 16.90 -13.27 2.21
CA LYS A 351 16.27 -13.91 1.05
C LYS A 351 17.04 -13.60 -0.23
N LEU A 352 17.47 -14.63 -0.94
CA LEU A 352 18.01 -14.48 -2.31
C LEU A 352 16.88 -14.40 -3.33
N THR A 353 17.08 -13.55 -4.35
CA THR A 353 16.26 -13.50 -5.56
C THR A 353 17.14 -13.74 -6.78
N VAL A 354 16.53 -14.12 -7.90
CA VAL A 354 17.26 -14.30 -9.17
C VAL A 354 17.95 -13.00 -9.60
N PRO A 355 17.30 -11.81 -9.54
CA PRO A 355 17.98 -10.54 -9.80
C PRO A 355 19.17 -10.29 -8.87
N LEU A 356 19.03 -10.52 -7.56
CA LEU A 356 20.14 -10.36 -6.60
C LEU A 356 21.32 -11.28 -6.96
N LEU A 357 21.06 -12.55 -7.29
CA LEU A 357 22.11 -13.50 -7.68
C LEU A 357 22.85 -13.02 -8.94
N LYS A 358 22.12 -12.54 -9.95
CA LYS A 358 22.70 -11.99 -11.19
C LYS A 358 23.49 -10.71 -10.94
N ASN A 359 23.01 -9.84 -10.06
CA ASN A 359 23.74 -8.64 -9.69
C ASN A 359 25.02 -8.99 -8.92
N ALA A 360 24.97 -9.98 -8.03
CA ALA A 360 26.15 -10.43 -7.28
C ALA A 360 27.28 -10.92 -8.21
N ASP A 361 26.96 -11.65 -9.28
CA ASP A 361 27.93 -12.11 -10.28
C ASP A 361 28.81 -10.99 -10.85
N ILE A 362 28.20 -9.84 -11.15
CA ILE A 362 28.87 -8.66 -11.71
C ILE A 362 29.98 -8.16 -10.77
N TYR A 363 29.79 -8.32 -9.45
CA TYR A 363 30.69 -7.77 -8.43
C TYR A 363 31.55 -8.81 -7.72
N PHE A 364 31.23 -10.10 -7.81
CA PHE A 364 31.94 -11.15 -7.07
C PHE A 364 33.25 -11.57 -7.75
N ASP A 365 33.35 -11.40 -9.07
CA ASP A 365 34.48 -11.88 -9.88
C ASP A 365 34.79 -13.37 -9.61
N ASN A 366 33.73 -14.19 -9.53
CA ASN A 366 33.82 -15.61 -9.21
C ASN A 366 33.46 -16.44 -10.45
N GLU A 367 34.48 -16.99 -11.13
CA GLU A 367 34.30 -17.76 -12.38
C GLU A 367 33.28 -18.91 -12.26
N VAL A 368 33.19 -19.55 -11.10
CA VAL A 368 32.26 -20.66 -10.87
C VAL A 368 30.82 -20.14 -10.77
N LEU A 369 30.61 -19.00 -10.12
CA LEU A 369 29.29 -18.36 -10.07
C LEU A 369 28.85 -17.93 -11.49
N SER A 370 29.76 -17.31 -12.25
CA SER A 370 29.48 -16.85 -13.61
C SER A 370 29.10 -18.00 -14.54
N GLU A 371 29.77 -19.15 -14.46
CA GLU A 371 29.40 -20.35 -15.23
C GLU A 371 28.03 -20.90 -14.80
N ARG A 372 27.73 -20.90 -13.51
CA ARG A 372 26.49 -21.49 -12.97
C ARG A 372 25.25 -20.66 -13.29
N ILE A 373 25.37 -19.33 -13.28
CA ILE A 373 24.25 -18.40 -13.55
C ILE A 373 23.73 -18.49 -14.98
N GLU A 374 24.53 -18.98 -15.93
CA GLU A 374 24.07 -19.26 -17.30
C GLU A 374 22.98 -20.35 -17.34
N ASP A 375 22.92 -21.22 -16.33
CA ASP A 375 21.85 -22.20 -16.16
C ASP A 375 20.65 -21.57 -15.41
N GLU A 376 19.61 -21.23 -16.17
CA GLU A 376 18.38 -20.65 -15.62
C GLU A 376 17.65 -21.58 -14.63
N VAL A 377 17.71 -22.90 -14.85
CA VAL A 377 17.05 -23.87 -13.97
C VAL A 377 17.79 -23.91 -12.64
N TRP A 378 19.12 -24.02 -12.70
CA TRP A 378 19.95 -23.96 -11.50
C TRP A 378 19.74 -22.65 -10.73
N THR A 379 19.68 -21.52 -11.44
CA THR A 379 19.48 -20.20 -10.82
C THR A 379 18.16 -20.13 -10.04
N ARG A 380 17.06 -20.64 -10.62
CA ARG A 380 15.75 -20.68 -9.93
C ARG A 380 15.75 -21.62 -8.74
N GLU A 381 16.42 -22.77 -8.83
CA GLU A 381 16.50 -23.73 -7.73
C GLU A 381 17.44 -23.26 -6.60
N TYR A 382 18.55 -22.59 -6.95
CA TYR A 382 19.59 -22.20 -6.00
C TYR A 382 19.07 -21.19 -4.98
N VAL A 383 18.29 -20.19 -5.40
CA VAL A 383 17.80 -19.13 -4.51
C VAL A 383 16.79 -19.62 -3.47
N ILE A 384 16.21 -20.81 -3.66
CA ILE A 384 15.17 -21.35 -2.76
C ILE A 384 15.73 -21.59 -1.36
N ASN A 385 15.12 -20.92 -0.37
CA ASN A 385 15.48 -20.98 1.05
C ASN A 385 16.94 -20.61 1.37
N ARG A 386 17.61 -19.85 0.49
CA ARG A 386 18.96 -19.30 0.71
C ARG A 386 18.92 -17.80 1.02
N ASP A 387 19.95 -17.36 1.72
CA ASP A 387 20.22 -15.96 2.04
C ASP A 387 21.59 -15.51 1.52
N PHE A 388 21.95 -14.24 1.76
CA PHE A 388 23.20 -13.67 1.27
C PHE A 388 24.46 -14.31 1.89
N ILE A 389 24.37 -14.82 3.12
CA ILE A 389 25.46 -15.56 3.77
C ILE A 389 25.74 -16.86 3.02
N ASP A 390 24.70 -17.57 2.57
CA ASP A 390 24.89 -18.80 1.79
C ASP A 390 25.59 -18.51 0.47
N LEU A 391 25.20 -17.43 -0.21
CA LEU A 391 25.83 -17.01 -1.47
C LEU A 391 27.32 -16.69 -1.28
N LEU A 392 27.66 -15.91 -0.25
CA LEU A 392 29.06 -15.60 0.07
C LEU A 392 29.87 -16.84 0.49
N THR A 393 29.22 -17.82 1.11
CA THR A 393 29.87 -19.06 1.55
C THR A 393 30.15 -19.99 0.36
N ASP A 394 29.18 -20.17 -0.52
CA ASP A 394 29.28 -21.05 -1.68
C ASP A 394 30.16 -20.43 -2.78
N PHE A 395 30.08 -19.11 -2.95
CA PHE A 395 30.77 -18.34 -3.99
C PHE A 395 31.45 -17.10 -3.38
N PRO A 396 32.59 -17.28 -2.67
CA PRO A 396 33.28 -16.16 -2.06
C PRO A 396 33.76 -15.17 -3.12
N PRO A 397 33.52 -13.85 -2.94
CA PRO A 397 34.01 -12.83 -3.86
C PRO A 397 35.53 -12.64 -3.73
N ILE A 398 36.20 -12.26 -4.81
CA ILE A 398 37.64 -11.93 -4.78
C ILE A 398 37.86 -10.61 -4.02
N GLU A 399 37.08 -9.57 -4.34
CA GLU A 399 37.17 -8.25 -3.72
C GLU A 399 35.81 -7.52 -3.80
N LEU A 400 34.90 -7.80 -2.86
CA LEU A 400 33.63 -7.07 -2.77
C LEU A 400 33.82 -5.79 -1.94
N GLN A 401 33.77 -4.65 -2.63
CA GLN A 401 33.83 -3.34 -1.99
C GLN A 401 32.47 -2.97 -1.36
N PRO A 402 32.44 -2.41 -0.14
CA PRO A 402 31.20 -2.02 0.53
C PRO A 402 30.30 -1.10 -0.29
N GLU A 403 30.89 -0.23 -1.12
CA GLU A 403 30.18 0.75 -1.93
C GLU A 403 29.31 0.12 -3.03
N ASN A 404 29.56 -1.13 -3.40
CA ASN A 404 28.78 -1.84 -4.41
C ASN A 404 27.57 -2.57 -3.81
N MET A 405 27.40 -2.58 -2.49
CA MET A 405 26.37 -3.36 -1.81
C MET A 405 24.95 -3.00 -2.28
N TYR A 406 24.66 -1.72 -2.48
CA TYR A 406 23.34 -1.25 -2.90
C TYR A 406 22.95 -1.64 -4.34
N GLN A 407 23.93 -2.07 -5.15
CA GLN A 407 23.71 -2.58 -6.49
C GLN A 407 23.31 -4.08 -6.48
N ILE A 408 23.62 -4.78 -5.38
CA ILE A 408 23.34 -6.21 -5.22
C ILE A 408 22.07 -6.42 -4.41
N LEU A 409 21.99 -5.80 -3.22
CA LEU A 409 20.91 -6.02 -2.27
C LEU A 409 19.73 -5.08 -2.55
N ARG A 410 18.52 -5.64 -2.50
CA ARG A 410 17.26 -4.87 -2.49
C ARG A 410 17.00 -4.27 -1.12
N LYS A 411 16.08 -3.31 -1.03
CA LYS A 411 15.67 -2.76 0.26
C LYS A 411 14.93 -3.81 1.08
N LEU A 412 15.05 -3.71 2.41
CA LEU A 412 14.35 -4.54 3.38
C LEU A 412 12.84 -4.23 3.30
N PRO A 413 12.00 -5.18 2.87
CA PRO A 413 10.57 -4.92 2.75
C PRO A 413 9.93 -4.77 4.13
N SER A 414 8.89 -3.93 4.24
CA SER A 414 8.02 -3.92 5.42
C SER A 414 7.15 -5.19 5.45
N ARG A 415 6.59 -5.53 6.62
CA ARG A 415 5.73 -6.71 6.79
C ARG A 415 4.35 -6.27 7.22
N GLU A 416 3.34 -6.76 6.50
CA GLU A 416 1.93 -6.45 6.74
C GLU A 416 1.32 -7.51 7.68
N TYR A 417 0.47 -7.07 8.60
CA TYR A 417 -0.26 -7.92 9.55
C TYR A 417 -1.70 -7.46 9.60
N SER A 418 -2.66 -8.38 9.37
CA SER A 418 -4.08 -8.11 9.55
C SER A 418 -4.33 -7.69 11.00
N ILE A 419 -5.05 -6.58 11.19
CA ILE A 419 -5.39 -6.07 12.52
C ILE A 419 -6.32 -7.05 13.23
N SER A 420 -6.06 -7.27 14.52
CA SER A 420 -6.79 -8.20 15.38
C SER A 420 -7.53 -7.54 16.54
N SER A 421 -7.70 -6.22 16.50
CA SER A 421 -8.58 -5.46 17.38
C SER A 421 -9.57 -4.59 16.61
N SER A 422 -10.64 -4.12 17.25
CA SER A 422 -11.53 -3.08 16.71
C SER A 422 -11.15 -1.71 17.26
N PHE A 423 -11.11 -0.70 16.39
CA PHE A 423 -10.95 0.70 16.81
C PHE A 423 -12.10 1.18 17.71
N MET A 424 -13.30 0.61 17.56
CA MET A 424 -14.45 0.94 18.41
C MET A 424 -14.25 0.41 19.84
N ALA A 425 -13.64 -0.77 19.99
CA ALA A 425 -13.38 -1.38 21.29
C ALA A 425 -12.11 -0.81 21.97
N THR A 426 -11.06 -0.55 21.18
CA THR A 426 -9.76 -0.07 21.67
C THR A 426 -9.25 1.10 20.79
N PRO A 427 -9.78 2.33 20.97
CA PRO A 427 -9.44 3.45 20.08
C PRO A 427 -7.98 3.92 20.20
N ASP A 428 -7.36 3.68 21.36
CA ASP A 428 -6.00 4.13 21.66
C ASP A 428 -4.95 3.02 21.40
N GLU A 429 -5.36 1.85 20.87
CA GLU A 429 -4.49 0.69 20.69
C GLU A 429 -4.74 0.00 19.36
N VAL A 430 -3.74 -0.71 18.82
CA VAL A 430 -3.94 -1.63 17.70
C VAL A 430 -3.25 -2.96 17.97
N HIS A 431 -3.95 -4.06 17.73
CA HIS A 431 -3.46 -5.40 18.06
C HIS A 431 -3.13 -6.18 16.78
N ILE A 432 -2.06 -6.96 16.78
CA ILE A 432 -1.74 -7.91 15.68
C ILE A 432 -1.50 -9.32 16.23
N THR A 433 -1.76 -10.32 15.37
CA THR A 433 -1.52 -11.74 15.68
C THR A 433 -0.44 -12.30 14.77
N VAL A 434 0.73 -12.62 15.32
CA VAL A 434 1.94 -12.93 14.54
C VAL A 434 2.39 -14.37 14.73
N GLY A 435 2.37 -15.15 13.66
CA GLY A 435 3.00 -16.48 13.64
C GLY A 435 4.52 -16.38 13.49
N THR A 436 5.27 -16.94 14.44
CA THR A 436 6.73 -16.86 14.41
C THR A 436 7.33 -17.87 13.43
N VAL A 437 8.16 -17.38 12.51
CA VAL A 437 8.72 -18.19 11.42
C VAL A 437 10.11 -18.67 11.81
N ARG A 438 10.27 -19.98 11.97
CA ARG A 438 11.56 -20.65 12.15
C ARG A 438 11.60 -21.94 11.34
N TYR A 439 12.70 -22.18 10.66
CA TYR A 439 12.90 -23.39 9.87
C TYR A 439 14.38 -23.71 9.72
N GLN A 440 14.72 -24.93 9.30
CA GLN A 440 16.09 -25.31 8.99
C GLN A 440 16.26 -25.42 7.48
N ALA A 441 17.25 -24.71 6.92
CA ALA A 441 17.58 -24.78 5.51
C ALA A 441 19.09 -24.66 5.30
N HIS A 442 19.61 -25.52 4.40
CA HIS A 442 21.02 -25.53 4.01
C HIS A 442 21.98 -25.59 5.20
N GLY A 443 21.66 -26.43 6.19
CA GLY A 443 22.50 -26.67 7.36
C GLY A 443 22.45 -25.57 8.43
N ARG A 444 21.64 -24.52 8.25
CA ARG A 444 21.48 -23.42 9.23
C ARG A 444 20.03 -23.29 9.70
N GLU A 445 19.87 -22.84 10.93
CA GLU A 445 18.57 -22.35 11.41
C GLU A 445 18.27 -21.01 10.76
N ARG A 446 17.00 -20.84 10.36
CA ARG A 446 16.48 -19.64 9.71
C ARG A 446 15.38 -19.05 10.57
N LYS A 447 15.40 -17.72 10.65
CA LYS A 447 14.49 -16.91 11.46
C LYS A 447 13.83 -15.90 10.54
N GLY A 448 12.51 -15.80 10.59
CA GLY A 448 11.79 -14.74 9.89
C GLY A 448 12.17 -13.38 10.47
N VAL A 449 12.52 -12.42 9.60
CA VAL A 449 13.05 -11.10 10.02
C VAL A 449 12.11 -10.42 11.01
N CYS A 450 10.87 -10.14 10.60
CA CYS A 450 9.91 -9.40 11.43
C CYS A 450 9.31 -10.23 12.56
N SER A 451 8.90 -11.48 12.29
CA SER A 451 8.22 -12.29 13.30
C SER A 451 9.15 -12.72 14.44
N VAL A 452 10.43 -13.00 14.17
CA VAL A 452 11.41 -13.27 15.23
C VAL A 452 11.92 -11.99 15.89
N HIS A 453 11.94 -10.86 15.17
CA HIS A 453 12.16 -9.55 15.80
C HIS A 453 11.12 -9.32 16.92
N PHE A 454 9.84 -9.50 16.61
CA PHE A 454 8.79 -9.46 17.63
C PHE A 454 8.95 -10.53 18.71
N ALA A 455 9.28 -11.76 18.35
CA ALA A 455 9.29 -12.84 19.32
C ALA A 455 10.46 -12.82 20.31
N GLU A 456 11.65 -12.38 19.89
CA GLU A 456 12.87 -12.54 20.68
C GLU A 456 13.49 -11.20 21.11
N ARG A 457 13.21 -10.10 20.39
CA ARG A 457 13.93 -8.84 20.54
C ARG A 457 13.08 -7.65 20.97
N ILE A 458 11.76 -7.74 20.85
CA ILE A 458 10.80 -6.71 21.26
C ILE A 458 10.11 -7.08 22.56
N LYS A 459 10.04 -6.14 23.49
CA LYS A 459 9.37 -6.27 24.79
C LYS A 459 8.42 -5.09 25.03
N PRO A 460 7.46 -5.22 25.95
CA PRO A 460 6.66 -4.08 26.39
C PRO A 460 7.53 -2.89 26.80
N GLY A 461 7.19 -1.70 26.29
CA GLY A 461 7.93 -0.45 26.44
C GLY A 461 8.96 -0.14 25.34
N ASP A 462 9.27 -1.10 24.45
CA ASP A 462 10.05 -0.82 23.24
C ASP A 462 9.18 -0.11 22.18
N THR A 463 9.81 0.53 21.19
CA THR A 463 9.10 1.16 20.06
C THR A 463 9.32 0.40 18.77
N VAL A 464 8.30 0.36 17.91
CA VAL A 464 8.37 -0.23 16.58
C VAL A 464 7.82 0.75 15.54
N PRO A 465 8.57 1.02 14.46
CA PRO A 465 8.07 1.83 13.36
C PRO A 465 6.96 1.09 12.60
N ILE A 466 5.76 1.65 12.64
CA ILE A 466 4.56 1.11 11.97
C ILE A 466 3.83 2.17 11.16
N TYR A 467 2.98 1.75 10.24
CA TYR A 467 1.95 2.61 9.64
C TYR A 467 0.69 1.81 9.31
N LEU A 468 -0.44 2.52 9.20
CA LEU A 468 -1.72 1.91 8.85
C LEU A 468 -1.84 1.74 7.34
N LYS A 469 -2.34 0.58 6.91
CA LYS A 469 -2.71 0.31 5.52
C LYS A 469 -4.18 -0.10 5.45
N LYS A 470 -4.95 0.69 4.72
CA LYS A 470 -6.37 0.40 4.47
C LYS A 470 -6.51 -0.76 3.48
N ASN A 471 -7.44 -1.68 3.75
CA ASN A 471 -7.75 -2.78 2.85
C ASN A 471 -9.21 -2.70 2.35
N PRO A 472 -9.49 -1.99 1.25
CA PRO A 472 -10.86 -1.81 0.76
C PRO A 472 -11.50 -3.12 0.26
N ASN A 473 -10.70 -4.14 -0.05
CA ASN A 473 -11.14 -5.43 -0.59
C ASN A 473 -11.47 -6.47 0.50
N PHE A 474 -11.28 -6.12 1.78
CA PHE A 474 -11.60 -6.97 2.91
C PHE A 474 -12.34 -6.18 3.99
N LYS A 475 -13.62 -5.91 3.75
CA LYS A 475 -14.49 -5.10 4.61
C LYS A 475 -15.77 -5.84 4.98
N PHE A 476 -16.09 -5.80 6.26
CA PHE A 476 -17.28 -6.44 6.83
C PHE A 476 -18.56 -5.62 6.57
N PRO A 477 -19.73 -6.27 6.48
CA PRO A 477 -20.99 -5.55 6.26
C PRO A 477 -21.33 -4.67 7.46
N VAL A 478 -21.67 -3.41 7.21
CA VAL A 478 -22.15 -2.45 8.22
C VAL A 478 -23.62 -2.70 8.57
N GLN A 479 -24.38 -3.36 7.69
CA GLN A 479 -25.79 -3.69 7.92
C GLN A 479 -25.92 -4.81 8.97
N GLN A 480 -26.67 -4.55 10.03
CA GLN A 480 -26.72 -5.38 11.23
C GLN A 480 -27.33 -6.77 11.03
N ASP A 481 -28.06 -7.02 9.94
CA ASP A 481 -28.82 -8.25 9.69
C ASP A 481 -28.18 -9.21 8.68
N ILE A 482 -27.11 -8.81 7.97
CA ILE A 482 -26.41 -9.68 7.03
C ILE A 482 -25.64 -10.76 7.81
N PRO A 483 -25.88 -12.06 7.57
CA PRO A 483 -25.11 -13.12 8.20
C PRO A 483 -23.65 -13.12 7.71
N VAL A 484 -22.69 -13.43 8.58
CA VAL A 484 -21.26 -13.45 8.23
C VAL A 484 -20.65 -14.82 8.53
N ILE A 485 -20.01 -15.40 7.53
CA ILE A 485 -19.23 -16.64 7.63
C ILE A 485 -17.75 -16.28 7.55
N MET A 486 -17.00 -16.61 8.60
CA MET A 486 -15.58 -16.33 8.76
C MET A 486 -14.80 -17.63 8.74
N ILE A 487 -13.76 -17.73 7.92
CA ILE A 487 -12.93 -18.92 7.78
C ILE A 487 -11.46 -18.52 7.95
N GLY A 488 -10.89 -18.82 9.11
CA GLY A 488 -9.58 -18.30 9.52
C GLY A 488 -8.79 -19.27 10.38
N PRO A 489 -8.15 -20.30 9.82
CA PRO A 489 -7.26 -21.17 10.57
C PRO A 489 -5.94 -20.46 10.95
N GLY A 490 -5.39 -20.81 12.12
CA GLY A 490 -4.15 -20.25 12.66
C GLY A 490 -4.22 -18.72 12.80
N THR A 491 -3.21 -18.02 12.27
CA THR A 491 -3.15 -16.55 12.30
C THR A 491 -4.24 -15.87 11.46
N GLY A 492 -4.94 -16.62 10.60
CA GLY A 492 -6.11 -16.13 9.87
C GLY A 492 -7.28 -15.72 10.76
N ILE A 493 -7.24 -16.01 12.07
CA ILE A 493 -8.22 -15.52 13.04
C ILE A 493 -8.16 -14.01 13.27
N ALA A 494 -7.03 -13.37 12.95
CA ALA A 494 -6.75 -11.97 13.27
C ALA A 494 -7.90 -11.01 12.92
N PRO A 495 -8.31 -10.84 11.64
CA PRO A 495 -9.38 -9.90 11.30
C PRO A 495 -10.75 -10.31 11.86
N PHE A 496 -10.95 -11.58 12.18
CA PHE A 496 -12.22 -12.08 12.75
C PHE A 496 -12.35 -11.75 14.23
N ARG A 497 -11.24 -11.76 14.98
CA ARG A 497 -11.20 -11.22 16.34
C ARG A 497 -11.56 -9.73 16.34
N ALA A 498 -10.95 -8.94 15.44
CA ALA A 498 -11.27 -7.52 15.28
C ALA A 498 -12.77 -7.30 14.97
N TYR A 499 -13.33 -8.07 14.05
CA TYR A 499 -14.75 -7.97 13.70
C TYR A 499 -15.68 -8.35 14.85
N LEU A 500 -15.36 -9.40 15.62
CA LEU A 500 -16.18 -9.81 16.77
C LEU A 500 -16.17 -8.77 17.89
N GLN A 501 -15.03 -8.13 18.16
CA GLN A 501 -14.95 -6.97 19.07
C GLN A 501 -15.81 -5.80 18.58
N GLU A 502 -15.72 -5.46 17.29
CA GLU A 502 -16.51 -4.35 16.73
C GLU A 502 -18.01 -4.62 16.82
N ARG A 503 -18.42 -5.86 16.53
CA ARG A 503 -19.82 -6.27 16.64
C ARG A 503 -20.36 -6.15 18.05
N GLU A 504 -19.57 -6.56 19.04
CA GLU A 504 -19.93 -6.45 20.44
C GLU A 504 -20.15 -4.99 20.83
N GLU A 505 -19.20 -4.12 20.50
CA GLU A 505 -19.25 -2.69 20.83
C GLU A 505 -20.41 -1.98 20.13
N LEU A 506 -20.69 -2.34 18.87
CA LEU A 506 -21.80 -1.78 18.09
C LEU A 506 -23.16 -2.45 18.38
N GLY A 507 -23.20 -3.48 19.23
CA GLY A 507 -24.42 -4.23 19.56
C GLY A 507 -25.08 -4.90 18.35
N MET A 508 -24.29 -5.40 17.40
CA MET A 508 -24.78 -6.03 16.18
C MET A 508 -25.41 -7.40 16.46
N THR A 509 -26.58 -7.67 15.85
CA THR A 509 -27.36 -8.89 16.14
C THR A 509 -27.41 -9.91 15.00
N GLY A 510 -26.82 -9.62 13.84
CA GLY A 510 -26.81 -10.53 12.68
C GLY A 510 -26.04 -11.82 12.98
N ASN A 511 -26.36 -12.93 12.31
CA ASN A 511 -25.72 -14.20 12.65
C ASN A 511 -24.24 -14.23 12.22
N THR A 512 -23.38 -14.80 13.05
CA THR A 512 -21.94 -14.95 12.80
C THR A 512 -21.48 -16.38 12.99
N TRP A 513 -20.66 -16.86 12.08
CA TRP A 513 -20.14 -18.23 12.12
C TRP A 513 -18.66 -18.21 11.84
N LEU A 514 -17.86 -18.69 12.80
CA LEU A 514 -16.43 -18.87 12.66
C LEU A 514 -16.07 -20.34 12.40
N PHE A 515 -15.30 -20.59 11.35
CA PHE A 515 -14.53 -21.82 11.15
C PHE A 515 -13.07 -21.54 11.51
N PHE A 516 -12.63 -22.11 12.63
CA PHE A 516 -11.25 -22.00 13.10
C PHE A 516 -10.53 -23.35 12.98
N GLY A 517 -9.21 -23.34 12.84
CA GLY A 517 -8.43 -24.56 12.92
C GLY A 517 -6.96 -24.33 13.21
N ASP A 518 -6.34 -25.28 13.91
CA ASP A 518 -4.91 -25.27 14.18
C ASP A 518 -4.38 -26.72 14.34
N GLN A 519 -3.20 -26.92 14.93
CA GLN A 519 -2.56 -28.22 15.08
C GLN A 519 -3.20 -29.01 16.23
N HIS A 520 -3.21 -28.44 17.44
CA HIS A 520 -3.69 -29.11 18.66
C HIS A 520 -4.68 -28.25 19.43
N ARG A 521 -5.74 -28.86 19.96
CA ARG A 521 -6.73 -28.16 20.81
C ARG A 521 -6.07 -27.55 22.05
N ASP A 522 -5.32 -28.36 22.79
CA ASP A 522 -4.84 -27.97 24.12
C ASP A 522 -3.70 -26.95 24.10
N THR A 523 -3.05 -26.75 22.95
CA THR A 523 -1.88 -25.87 22.85
C THR A 523 -1.96 -24.79 21.79
N ASP A 524 -2.86 -24.90 20.80
CA ASP A 524 -2.88 -24.00 19.65
C ASP A 524 -4.27 -23.38 19.39
N PHE A 525 -5.21 -23.51 20.31
CA PHE A 525 -6.51 -22.87 20.22
C PHE A 525 -6.42 -21.38 20.58
N LEU A 526 -6.03 -20.57 19.59
CA LEU A 526 -5.83 -19.13 19.74
C LEU A 526 -7.13 -18.44 20.19
N TYR A 527 -7.03 -17.61 21.23
CA TYR A 527 -8.14 -16.82 21.78
C TYR A 527 -9.36 -17.65 22.25
N GLU A 528 -9.14 -18.90 22.73
CA GLU A 528 -10.21 -19.80 23.20
C GLU A 528 -11.19 -19.11 24.17
N ASP A 529 -10.69 -18.46 25.21
CA ASP A 529 -11.51 -17.80 26.23
C ASP A 529 -12.43 -16.70 25.64
N GLU A 530 -11.89 -15.85 24.74
CA GLU A 530 -12.68 -14.78 24.08
C GLU A 530 -13.76 -15.36 23.15
N LEU A 531 -13.41 -16.41 22.40
CA LEU A 531 -14.34 -17.08 21.49
C LEU A 531 -15.48 -17.79 22.24
N GLU A 532 -15.17 -18.44 23.37
CA GLU A 532 -16.16 -19.07 24.22
C GLU A 532 -17.11 -18.03 24.84
N GLU A 533 -16.57 -16.89 25.32
CA GLU A 533 -17.39 -15.80 25.83
C GLU A 533 -18.35 -15.23 24.76
N TRP A 534 -17.87 -15.01 23.54
CA TRP A 534 -18.73 -14.55 22.44
C TRP A 534 -19.78 -15.56 22.01
N LEU A 535 -19.51 -16.87 22.15
CA LEU A 535 -20.53 -17.90 21.94
C LEU A 535 -21.61 -17.86 23.01
N GLU A 536 -21.23 -17.69 24.27
CA GLU A 536 -22.15 -17.65 25.40
C GLU A 536 -23.05 -16.41 25.38
N ASN A 537 -22.48 -15.25 25.02
CA ASN A 537 -23.21 -13.98 24.98
C ASN A 537 -23.98 -13.75 23.66
N GLY A 538 -23.71 -14.56 22.63
CA GLY A 538 -24.42 -14.54 21.34
C GLY A 538 -23.81 -13.62 20.29
N ASN A 539 -22.68 -12.95 20.56
CA ASN A 539 -21.93 -12.18 19.56
C ASN A 539 -21.34 -13.07 18.46
N LEU A 540 -20.98 -14.31 18.81
CA LEU A 540 -20.65 -15.40 17.90
C LEU A 540 -21.81 -16.42 17.91
N THR A 541 -22.53 -16.55 16.79
CA THR A 541 -23.67 -17.49 16.72
C THR A 541 -23.20 -18.95 16.66
N ARG A 542 -22.07 -19.21 16.01
CA ARG A 542 -21.55 -20.57 15.83
C ARG A 542 -20.03 -20.59 15.67
N LEU A 543 -19.43 -21.63 16.24
CA LEU A 543 -18.00 -21.93 16.10
C LEU A 543 -17.84 -23.39 15.70
N ASP A 544 -17.14 -23.64 14.60
CA ASP A 544 -16.68 -24.97 14.20
C ASP A 544 -15.15 -24.99 14.17
N VAL A 545 -14.55 -25.95 14.88
CA VAL A 545 -13.10 -26.06 15.04
C VAL A 545 -12.53 -27.30 14.38
N ALA A 546 -11.32 -27.19 13.84
CA ALA A 546 -10.58 -28.31 13.25
C ALA A 546 -9.14 -28.38 13.78
N PHE A 547 -8.80 -29.46 14.49
CA PHE A 547 -7.45 -29.70 15.00
C PHE A 547 -6.79 -30.82 14.20
N SER A 548 -5.74 -30.46 13.46
CA SER A 548 -5.18 -31.32 12.42
C SER A 548 -4.28 -32.45 12.96
N ARG A 549 -3.91 -32.42 14.25
CA ARG A 549 -2.92 -33.34 14.85
C ARG A 549 -3.39 -34.05 16.12
N ASP A 550 -4.64 -33.89 16.53
CA ASP A 550 -5.18 -34.55 17.73
C ASP A 550 -5.64 -35.99 17.48
N GLN A 551 -5.75 -36.38 16.20
CA GLN A 551 -6.14 -37.72 15.77
C GLN A 551 -5.32 -38.17 14.55
N GLU A 552 -5.42 -39.46 14.20
CA GLU A 552 -4.65 -40.07 13.09
C GLU A 552 -5.01 -39.47 11.73
N GLN A 553 -6.27 -39.14 11.50
CA GLN A 553 -6.75 -38.50 10.28
C GLN A 553 -6.75 -36.98 10.43
N LYS A 554 -6.07 -36.27 9.53
CA LYS A 554 -6.00 -34.81 9.62
C LYS A 554 -7.36 -34.18 9.36
N GLU A 555 -7.84 -33.41 10.32
CA GLU A 555 -9.05 -32.59 10.18
C GLU A 555 -8.68 -31.13 9.93
N TYR A 556 -9.27 -30.54 8.89
CA TYR A 556 -9.06 -29.15 8.51
C TYR A 556 -10.41 -28.45 8.31
N VAL A 557 -10.39 -27.12 8.19
CA VAL A 557 -11.61 -26.29 8.08
C VAL A 557 -12.48 -26.67 6.88
N GLN A 558 -11.88 -27.07 5.74
CA GLN A 558 -12.63 -27.55 4.57
C GLN A 558 -13.47 -28.80 4.88
N HIS A 559 -13.00 -29.68 5.77
CA HIS A 559 -13.78 -30.85 6.18
C HIS A 559 -14.99 -30.43 7.01
N ARG A 560 -14.83 -29.47 7.93
CA ARG A 560 -15.94 -28.91 8.72
C ARG A 560 -16.97 -28.19 7.85
N ILE A 561 -16.53 -27.44 6.85
CA ILE A 561 -17.42 -26.81 5.86
C ILE A 561 -18.27 -27.86 5.13
N MET A 562 -17.65 -28.96 4.71
CA MET A 562 -18.37 -30.05 4.03
C MET A 562 -19.31 -30.85 4.93
N GLU A 563 -18.96 -31.04 6.21
CA GLU A 563 -19.84 -31.64 7.22
C GLU A 563 -21.09 -30.79 7.44
N GLU A 564 -20.93 -29.47 7.43
CA GLU A 564 -21.99 -28.49 7.65
C GLU A 564 -22.61 -27.94 6.36
N SER A 565 -22.43 -28.66 5.23
CA SER A 565 -22.79 -28.19 3.88
C SER A 565 -24.22 -27.66 3.76
N ALA A 566 -25.20 -28.36 4.34
CA ALA A 566 -26.60 -27.97 4.26
C ALA A 566 -26.85 -26.61 4.95
N ARG A 567 -26.27 -26.39 6.14
CA ARG A 567 -26.40 -25.12 6.87
C ARG A 567 -25.58 -24.03 6.23
N PHE A 568 -24.38 -24.35 5.74
CA PHE A 568 -23.55 -23.42 4.99
C PHE A 568 -24.34 -22.88 3.79
N ASN A 569 -24.95 -23.75 2.99
CA ASN A 569 -25.78 -23.34 1.87
C ASN A 569 -27.03 -22.54 2.31
N GLU A 570 -27.68 -22.92 3.41
CA GLU A 570 -28.81 -22.17 3.98
C GLU A 570 -28.43 -20.72 4.30
N TRP A 571 -27.25 -20.48 4.87
CA TRP A 571 -26.76 -19.13 5.16
C TRP A 571 -26.48 -18.34 3.88
N LEU A 572 -25.95 -19.00 2.84
CA LEU A 572 -25.79 -18.36 1.53
C LEU A 572 -27.12 -17.90 0.94
N ASP A 573 -28.17 -18.71 1.09
CA ASP A 573 -29.54 -18.36 0.67
C ASP A 573 -30.13 -17.21 1.49
N GLN A 574 -29.70 -17.05 2.75
CA GLN A 574 -30.05 -15.91 3.62
C GLN A 574 -29.26 -14.63 3.32
N GLY A 575 -28.39 -14.64 2.31
CA GLY A 575 -27.62 -13.45 1.95
C GLY A 575 -26.26 -13.35 2.64
N ALA A 576 -25.74 -14.42 3.25
CA ALA A 576 -24.49 -14.38 3.99
C ALA A 576 -23.31 -13.84 3.16
N ALA A 577 -22.42 -13.09 3.82
CA ALA A 577 -21.11 -12.71 3.32
C ALA A 577 -20.04 -13.67 3.88
N ILE A 578 -19.10 -14.09 3.04
CA ILE A 578 -18.06 -15.07 3.33
C ILE A 578 -16.71 -14.36 3.32
N TYR A 579 -15.91 -14.61 4.35
CA TYR A 579 -14.57 -14.07 4.52
C TYR A 579 -13.58 -15.20 4.77
N ILE A 580 -12.48 -15.20 4.02
CA ILE A 580 -11.38 -16.16 4.18
C ILE A 580 -10.11 -15.41 4.51
N CYS A 581 -9.41 -15.80 5.57
CA CYS A 581 -8.10 -15.24 5.92
C CYS A 581 -7.10 -16.33 6.29
N GLY A 582 -5.83 -16.17 5.86
CA GLY A 582 -4.73 -17.07 6.18
C GLY A 582 -3.90 -17.50 4.96
N ASP A 583 -3.35 -18.73 5.00
CA ASP A 583 -2.42 -19.24 3.97
C ASP A 583 -3.04 -19.25 2.55
N GLU A 584 -2.42 -18.51 1.63
CA GLU A 584 -2.85 -18.43 0.23
C GLU A 584 -2.60 -19.73 -0.53
N LYS A 585 -1.45 -20.38 -0.29
CA LYS A 585 -0.91 -21.41 -1.18
C LYS A 585 -1.69 -22.72 -1.13
N CYS A 586 -2.11 -23.14 0.06
CA CYS A 586 -2.81 -24.40 0.27
C CYS A 586 -4.22 -24.15 0.80
N MET A 587 -4.35 -23.43 1.91
CA MET A 587 -5.61 -23.31 2.64
C MET A 587 -6.71 -22.60 1.82
N ALA A 588 -6.40 -21.45 1.24
CA ALA A 588 -7.38 -20.68 0.47
C ALA A 588 -7.94 -21.47 -0.73
N LYS A 589 -7.08 -22.24 -1.42
CA LYS A 589 -7.48 -23.10 -2.55
C LYS A 589 -8.39 -24.24 -2.11
N ASP A 590 -8.03 -24.92 -1.03
CA ASP A 590 -8.81 -26.04 -0.49
C ASP A 590 -10.18 -25.57 0.03
N VAL A 591 -10.23 -24.42 0.71
CA VAL A 591 -11.49 -23.82 1.18
C VAL A 591 -12.37 -23.40 0.01
N HIS A 592 -11.80 -22.73 -1.00
CA HIS A 592 -12.54 -22.34 -2.20
C HIS A 592 -13.16 -23.57 -2.89
N GLN A 593 -12.40 -24.65 -3.05
CA GLN A 593 -12.90 -25.89 -3.62
C GLN A 593 -14.00 -26.52 -2.75
N ALA A 594 -13.85 -26.51 -1.42
CA ALA A 594 -14.87 -27.03 -0.53
C ALA A 594 -16.19 -26.25 -0.61
N ILE A 595 -16.14 -24.93 -0.73
CA ILE A 595 -17.34 -24.11 -0.94
C ILE A 595 -18.01 -24.46 -2.28
N LYS A 596 -17.24 -24.66 -3.35
CA LYS A 596 -17.77 -25.14 -4.63
C LYS A 596 -18.45 -26.50 -4.50
N ASP A 597 -17.83 -27.42 -3.76
CA ASP A 597 -18.38 -28.75 -3.53
C ASP A 597 -19.67 -28.71 -2.70
N VAL A 598 -19.77 -27.79 -1.72
CA VAL A 598 -21.03 -27.50 -1.01
C VAL A 598 -22.11 -27.05 -2.00
N LEU A 599 -21.81 -26.08 -2.87
CA LEU A 599 -22.78 -25.57 -3.86
C LEU A 599 -23.23 -26.67 -4.84
N VAL A 600 -22.31 -27.47 -5.34
CA VAL A 600 -22.62 -28.62 -6.23
C VAL A 600 -23.51 -29.63 -5.51
N LYS A 601 -23.18 -29.98 -4.26
CA LYS A 601 -23.92 -30.95 -3.46
C LYS A 601 -25.34 -30.47 -3.13
N GLU A 602 -25.48 -29.26 -2.60
CA GLU A 602 -26.73 -28.75 -2.03
C GLU A 602 -27.64 -28.08 -3.08
N ARG A 603 -27.07 -27.49 -4.14
CA ARG A 603 -27.86 -26.83 -5.20
C ARG A 603 -28.03 -27.68 -6.46
N HIS A 604 -27.36 -28.83 -6.54
CA HIS A 604 -27.37 -29.73 -7.70
C HIS A 604 -26.94 -29.06 -9.02
N ILE A 605 -25.96 -28.17 -8.93
CA ILE A 605 -25.37 -27.46 -10.07
C ILE A 605 -24.01 -28.07 -10.45
N SER A 606 -23.50 -27.71 -11.62
CA SER A 606 -22.15 -28.08 -12.06
C SER A 606 -21.06 -27.25 -11.35
N GLN A 607 -19.81 -27.72 -11.44
CA GLN A 607 -18.64 -27.00 -10.91
C GLN A 607 -18.47 -25.62 -11.57
N ASP A 608 -18.77 -25.51 -12.86
CA ASP A 608 -18.68 -24.24 -13.60
C ASP A 608 -19.77 -23.26 -13.17
N GLU A 609 -20.99 -23.74 -12.91
CA GLU A 609 -22.08 -22.91 -12.37
C GLU A 609 -21.77 -22.46 -10.93
N ALA A 610 -21.15 -23.32 -10.11
CA ALA A 610 -20.71 -22.95 -8.77
C ALA A 610 -19.61 -21.87 -8.80
N GLU A 611 -18.65 -22.00 -9.72
CA GLU A 611 -17.61 -20.99 -9.97
C GLU A 611 -18.23 -19.65 -10.37
N GLN A 612 -19.18 -19.65 -11.31
CA GLN A 612 -19.89 -18.43 -11.72
C GLN A 612 -20.65 -17.79 -10.57
N LEU A 613 -21.27 -18.59 -9.69
CA LEU A 613 -21.97 -18.08 -8.51
C LEU A 613 -21.00 -17.42 -7.52
N LEU A 614 -19.84 -18.02 -7.27
CA LEU A 614 -18.83 -17.43 -6.39
C LEU A 614 -18.27 -16.13 -6.97
N ARG A 615 -18.08 -16.05 -8.29
CA ARG A 615 -17.71 -14.80 -8.98
C ARG A 615 -18.77 -13.71 -8.80
N GLN A 616 -20.05 -14.06 -8.90
CA GLN A 616 -21.14 -13.12 -8.62
C GLN A 616 -21.15 -12.66 -7.16
N LEU A 617 -20.92 -13.56 -6.19
CA LEU A 617 -20.82 -13.19 -4.77
C LEU A 617 -19.66 -12.24 -4.51
N LYS A 618 -18.52 -12.45 -5.19
CA LYS A 618 -17.36 -11.58 -5.11
C LYS A 618 -17.64 -10.18 -5.67
N GLN A 619 -18.27 -10.08 -6.84
CA GLN A 619 -18.74 -8.81 -7.41
C GLN A 619 -19.73 -8.08 -6.49
N GLN A 620 -20.50 -8.84 -5.69
CA GLN A 620 -21.42 -8.30 -4.68
C GLN A 620 -20.73 -7.96 -3.34
N GLN A 621 -19.40 -8.09 -3.24
CA GLN A 621 -18.64 -7.93 -2.00
C GLN A 621 -19.09 -8.88 -0.87
N ARG A 622 -19.59 -10.06 -1.24
CA ARG A 622 -20.06 -11.13 -0.34
C ARG A 622 -19.16 -12.35 -0.31
N TYR A 623 -18.08 -12.36 -1.07
CA TYR A 623 -17.03 -13.38 -1.01
C TYR A 623 -15.67 -12.68 -1.09
N GLN A 624 -15.02 -12.51 0.06
CA GLN A 624 -13.81 -11.70 0.22
C GLN A 624 -12.67 -12.55 0.81
N ARG A 625 -11.43 -12.26 0.40
CA ARG A 625 -10.24 -13.02 0.78
C ARG A 625 -9.12 -12.08 1.20
N ASP A 626 -8.50 -12.35 2.35
CA ASP A 626 -7.28 -11.69 2.83
C ASP A 626 -6.24 -12.79 3.08
N VAL A 627 -5.54 -13.19 2.03
CA VAL A 627 -4.67 -14.37 2.03
C VAL A 627 -3.24 -13.98 1.65
N TYR A 628 -2.27 -14.65 2.28
CA TYR A 628 -0.85 -14.31 2.19
C TYR A 628 0.08 -15.52 2.32
#